data_AF-A0A0X3BRH3-F1
#
_entry.id   AF-A0A0X3BRH3-F1
#
_cell.length_a   1.000
_cell.length_b   1.000
_cell.length_c   1.000
_cell.angle_alpha   90.00
_cell.angle_beta   90.00
_cell.angle_gamma   90.00
#
_symmetry.space_group_name_H-M   'P 1'
#
loop_
_entity.id
_entity.type
_entity.pdbx_description
1 polymer ?
#
loop_
_entity_poly.entity_id
_entity_poly.type
_entity_poly.pdbx_seq_one_letter_code
_entity_poly.pdbx_strand_id
1 'polypeptide(L)'
;MKWYNKETGQWEDVPTTVYKSTRSVDAEITHFSIFALFTEPATTTTPTETETPATPTEPTTPPAGEAPAEGLPMTMILAIFAVLVIIIAAGYFFMVRK
;
A
#
# COMPACT_ATOMS: atom_id res chain seq x y z
N MET A 1 8.34 -49.36 -11.31
CA MET A 1 9.23 -49.33 -10.14
C MET A 1 10.38 -50.28 -10.42
N LYS A 2 11.63 -49.90 -10.16
CA LYS A 2 12.79 -50.76 -10.40
C LYS A 2 13.46 -51.12 -9.07
N TRP A 3 14.06 -52.31 -8.99
CA TRP A 3 14.93 -52.69 -7.89
C TRP A 3 16.35 -52.95 -8.43
N TYR A 4 17.35 -52.63 -7.63
CA TYR A 4 18.74 -52.91 -7.99
C TYR A 4 19.09 -54.33 -7.58
N ASN A 5 19.32 -55.18 -8.57
CA ASN A 5 19.79 -56.54 -8.35
C ASN A 5 21.31 -56.53 -8.25
N LYS A 6 21.85 -56.81 -7.05
CA LYS A 6 23.30 -56.82 -6.79
C LYS A 6 24.01 -58.01 -7.46
N GLU A 7 23.30 -59.09 -7.73
CA GLU A 7 23.88 -60.30 -8.33
C GLU A 7 24.11 -60.10 -9.83
N THR A 8 23.16 -59.46 -10.52
CA THR A 8 23.26 -59.15 -11.95
C THR A 8 23.90 -57.79 -12.22
N GLY A 9 23.95 -56.90 -11.22
CA GLY A 9 24.45 -55.54 -11.32
C GLY A 9 23.53 -54.61 -12.13
N GLN A 10 22.26 -54.98 -12.28
CA GLN A 10 21.30 -54.29 -13.15
C GLN A 10 20.06 -53.81 -12.40
N TRP A 11 19.38 -52.84 -12.99
CA TRP A 11 18.06 -52.41 -12.53
C TRP A 11 16.97 -53.23 -13.20
N GLU A 12 16.23 -53.99 -12.39
CA GLU A 12 15.19 -54.92 -12.84
C GLU A 12 13.80 -54.41 -12.43
N ASP A 13 12.75 -54.84 -13.13
CA ASP A 13 11.37 -54.48 -12.75
C ASP A 13 10.97 -55.16 -11.43
N VAL A 14 10.31 -54.38 -10.57
CA VAL A 14 9.67 -54.95 -9.38
C VAL A 14 8.47 -55.78 -9.83
N PRO A 15 8.37 -57.06 -9.43
CA PRO A 15 7.19 -57.88 -9.70
C PRO A 15 5.93 -57.20 -9.15
N THR A 16 4.97 -56.93 -10.03
CA THR A 16 3.73 -56.22 -9.68
C THR A 16 2.51 -56.89 -10.29
N THR A 17 1.40 -56.91 -9.55
CA THR A 17 0.09 -57.37 -10.04
C THR A 17 -0.84 -56.18 -10.17
N VAL A 18 -1.42 -55.97 -11.37
CA VAL A 18 -2.32 -54.85 -11.66
C VAL A 18 -3.77 -55.32 -11.68
N TYR A 19 -4.60 -54.77 -10.80
CA TYR A 19 -6.03 -55.05 -10.74
C TYR A 19 -6.83 -53.92 -11.37
N LYS A 20 -7.24 -54.11 -12.63
CA LYS A 20 -7.96 -53.08 -13.40
C LYS A 20 -9.35 -52.76 -12.83
N SER A 21 -10.02 -53.74 -12.23
CA SER A 21 -11.37 -53.60 -11.67
C SER A 21 -11.41 -52.66 -10.47
N THR A 22 -10.42 -52.76 -9.58
CA THR A 22 -10.27 -51.92 -8.38
C THR A 22 -9.36 -50.72 -8.60
N ARG A 23 -8.69 -50.66 -9.76
CA ARG A 23 -7.65 -49.66 -10.09
C ARG A 23 -6.50 -49.67 -9.07
N SER A 24 -6.12 -50.85 -8.62
CA SER A 24 -5.04 -51.08 -7.65
C SER A 24 -3.84 -51.77 -8.28
N VAL A 25 -2.67 -51.60 -7.67
CA VAL A 25 -1.42 -52.28 -8.04
C VAL A 25 -0.77 -52.80 -6.76
N ASP A 26 -0.45 -54.09 -6.74
CA ASP A 26 0.24 -54.75 -5.63
C ASP A 26 1.68 -55.11 -6.02
N ALA A 27 2.60 -55.00 -5.06
CA ALA A 27 4.00 -55.43 -5.20
C ALA A 27 4.54 -55.88 -3.83
N GLU A 28 5.36 -56.92 -3.82
CA GLU A 28 6.08 -57.36 -2.62
C GLU A 28 7.53 -56.87 -2.66
N ILE A 29 7.96 -56.18 -1.60
CA ILE A 29 9.32 -55.67 -1.45
C ILE A 29 9.82 -56.07 -0.07
N THR A 30 10.95 -56.79 -0.01
CA THR A 30 11.48 -57.31 1.26
C THR A 30 12.06 -56.21 2.16
N HIS A 31 12.58 -55.14 1.56
CA HIS A 31 13.17 -54.00 2.26
C HIS A 31 12.82 -52.72 1.50
N PHE A 32 12.23 -51.76 2.19
CA PHE A 32 12.04 -50.42 1.64
C PHE A 32 12.70 -49.38 2.54
N SER A 33 13.10 -48.26 1.95
CA SER A 33 13.57 -47.08 2.67
C SER A 33 12.94 -45.86 2.02
N ILE A 34 12.52 -44.91 2.84
CA ILE A 34 11.98 -43.63 2.39
C ILE A 34 13.04 -42.58 2.65
N PHE A 35 13.42 -41.85 1.60
CA PHE A 35 14.29 -40.69 1.71
C PHE A 35 13.46 -39.45 1.42
N ALA A 36 13.42 -38.54 2.38
CA ALA A 36 12.84 -37.22 2.19
C ALA A 36 13.99 -36.22 2.02
N LEU A 37 13.97 -35.49 0.90
CA LEU A 37 14.89 -34.38 0.70
C LEU A 37 14.25 -33.15 1.35
N PHE A 38 14.77 -32.76 2.50
CA PHE A 38 14.40 -31.49 3.13
C PHE A 38 15.34 -30.40 2.61
N THR A 39 14.77 -29.28 2.22
CA THR A 39 15.50 -28.03 2.03
C THR A 39 15.15 -27.10 3.18
N GLU A 40 16.03 -26.16 3.50
CA GLU A 40 15.65 -25.05 4.37
C GLU A 40 14.40 -24.36 3.80
N PRO A 41 13.45 -23.92 4.64
CA PRO A 41 12.32 -23.14 4.18
C PRO A 41 12.87 -21.91 3.45
N ALA A 42 12.33 -21.62 2.27
CA ALA A 42 12.67 -20.39 1.57
C ALA A 42 12.43 -19.21 2.51
N THR A 43 13.46 -18.40 2.75
CA THR A 43 13.30 -17.10 3.39
C THR A 43 12.42 -16.26 2.48
N THR A 44 11.14 -16.19 2.82
CA THR A 44 10.24 -15.24 2.17
C THR A 44 10.68 -13.88 2.68
N THR A 45 11.38 -13.11 1.85
CA THR A 45 11.53 -11.68 2.10
C THR A 45 10.12 -11.10 2.06
N THR A 46 9.67 -10.50 3.15
CA THR A 46 8.49 -9.62 3.10
C THR A 46 8.71 -8.65 1.94
N PRO A 47 7.79 -8.54 0.98
CA PRO A 47 7.93 -7.55 -0.07
C PRO A 47 8.09 -6.19 0.60
N THR A 48 9.20 -5.51 0.32
CA THR A 48 9.30 -4.09 0.64
C THR A 48 8.22 -3.41 -0.17
N GLU A 49 7.25 -2.79 0.51
CA GLU A 49 6.31 -1.91 -0.17
C GLU A 49 7.12 -0.88 -0.94
N THR A 50 7.01 -0.92 -2.27
CA THR A 50 7.41 0.21 -3.07
C THR A 50 6.38 1.28 -2.78
N GLU A 51 6.81 2.39 -2.17
CA GLU A 51 5.94 3.54 -1.99
C GLU A 51 5.31 3.88 -3.34
N THR A 52 3.99 3.75 -3.42
CA THR A 52 3.23 4.32 -4.53
C THR A 52 3.54 5.82 -4.50
N PRO A 53 3.99 6.43 -5.61
CA PRO A 53 4.17 7.87 -5.66
C PRO A 53 2.89 8.52 -5.15
N ALA A 54 3.01 9.33 -4.11
CA ALA A 54 1.88 10.06 -3.58
C ALA A 54 1.21 10.77 -4.77
N THR A 55 -0.06 10.45 -5.03
CA THR A 55 -0.88 11.36 -5.84
C THR A 55 -0.79 12.71 -5.13
N PRO A 56 -0.41 13.80 -5.83
CA PRO A 56 -0.35 15.11 -5.20
C PRO A 56 -1.68 15.35 -4.51
N THR A 57 -1.68 15.35 -3.18
CA THR A 57 -2.81 15.82 -2.42
C THR A 57 -2.94 17.29 -2.81
N GLU A 58 -4.02 17.63 -3.50
CA GLU A 58 -4.43 19.02 -3.62
C GLU A 58 -4.44 19.59 -2.20
N PRO A 59 -3.79 20.74 -1.95
CA PRO A 59 -3.60 21.23 -0.61
C PRO A 59 -4.95 21.35 0.10
N THR A 60 -5.19 20.45 1.05
CA THR A 60 -6.29 20.60 1.99
C THR A 60 -6.00 21.88 2.75
N THR A 61 -6.82 22.89 2.49
CA THR A 61 -6.77 24.16 3.22
C THR A 61 -6.90 23.80 4.71
N PRO A 62 -5.93 24.17 5.56
CA PRO A 62 -6.03 23.92 7.00
C PRO A 62 -7.31 24.58 7.53
N PRO A 63 -7.94 24.04 8.60
CA PRO A 63 -8.93 24.83 9.33
C PRO A 63 -8.20 26.12 9.69
N ALA A 64 -8.71 27.27 9.21
CA ALA A 64 -8.01 28.54 9.24
C ALA A 64 -7.36 28.73 10.60
N GLY A 65 -6.05 28.47 10.64
CA GLY A 65 -5.24 28.72 11.81
C GLY A 65 -5.44 30.18 12.12
N GLU A 66 -5.70 30.47 13.40
CA GLU A 66 -5.88 31.81 13.93
C GLU A 66 -4.93 32.76 13.20
N ALA A 67 -5.52 33.66 12.40
CA ALA A 67 -4.77 34.51 11.49
C ALA A 67 -3.65 35.17 12.30
N PRO A 68 -2.41 35.20 11.80
CA PRO A 68 -1.33 35.92 12.48
C PRO A 68 -1.87 37.30 12.82
N ALA A 69 -1.97 37.63 14.12
CA ALA A 69 -2.76 38.74 14.65
C ALA A 69 -2.79 39.89 13.64
N GLU A 70 -3.92 40.01 12.92
CA GLU A 70 -3.97 40.90 11.76
C GLU A 70 -3.55 42.28 12.22
N GLY A 71 -2.44 42.79 11.69
CA GLY A 71 -2.14 44.21 11.78
C GLY A 71 -3.40 44.97 11.35
N LEU A 72 -3.70 46.08 12.03
CA LEU A 72 -4.95 46.85 11.96
C LEU A 72 -5.71 46.60 10.64
N PRO A 73 -6.84 45.85 10.66
CA PRO A 73 -7.36 45.21 9.46
C PRO A 73 -7.56 46.23 8.36
N MET A 74 -7.15 45.90 7.13
CA MET A 74 -7.25 46.77 5.95
C MET A 74 -8.65 47.38 5.80
N THR A 75 -9.69 46.62 6.18
CA THR A 75 -11.09 47.07 6.22
C THR A 75 -11.33 48.21 7.21
N MET A 76 -10.70 48.18 8.40
CA MET A 76 -10.78 49.26 9.39
C MET A 76 -10.02 50.51 8.93
N ILE A 77 -8.86 50.34 8.27
CA ILE A 77 -8.14 51.46 7.64
C ILE A 77 -9.03 52.15 6.60
N LEU A 78 -9.61 51.38 5.68
CA LEU A 78 -10.49 51.90 4.63
C LEU A 78 -11.76 52.55 5.20
N ALA A 79 -12.35 51.98 6.25
CA ALA A 79 -13.52 52.56 6.92
C ALA A 79 -13.21 53.93 7.53
N ILE A 80 -12.05 54.10 8.18
CA ILE A 80 -11.62 55.38 8.74
C ILE A 80 -11.48 56.44 7.62
N PHE A 81 -10.85 56.09 6.50
CA PHE A 81 -10.73 57.01 5.36
C PHE A 81 -12.10 57.38 4.77
N ALA A 82 -13.01 56.42 4.60
CA ALA A 82 -14.34 56.68 4.08
C ALA A 82 -15.12 57.64 4.99
N VAL A 83 -15.07 57.43 6.32
CA VAL A 83 -15.73 58.32 7.29
C VAL A 83 -15.12 59.72 7.24
N LEU A 84 -13.79 59.85 7.17
CA LEU A 84 -13.13 61.16 7.03
C LEU A 84 -13.57 61.90 5.77
N VAL A 85 -13.63 61.21 4.62
CA VAL A 85 -14.10 61.80 3.37
C VAL A 85 -15.56 62.25 3.47
N ILE A 86 -16.43 61.45 4.11
CA ILE A 86 -17.84 61.82 4.33
C ILE A 86 -17.93 63.05 5.24
N ILE A 87 -17.17 63.14 6.33
CA ILE A 87 -17.17 64.30 7.22
C ILE A 87 -16.67 65.54 6.47
N ILE A 88 -15.60 65.42 5.69
CA ILE A 88 -15.07 66.54 4.89
C ILE A 88 -16.09 66.96 3.83
N ALA A 89 -16.70 66.01 3.12
CA ALA A 89 -17.69 66.29 2.09
C ALA A 89 -18.98 66.88 2.67
N ALA A 90 -19.46 66.36 3.80
CA ALA A 90 -20.62 66.88 4.50
C ALA A 90 -20.34 68.26 5.09
N GLY A 91 -19.16 68.48 5.68
CA GLY A 91 -18.72 69.78 6.18
C GLY A 91 -18.60 70.80 5.05
N TYR A 92 -17.97 70.42 3.93
CA TYR A 92 -17.89 71.26 2.73
C TYR A 92 -19.28 71.56 2.17
N PHE A 93 -20.15 70.55 2.04
CA PHE A 93 -21.51 70.72 1.56
C PHE A 93 -22.35 71.61 2.47
N PHE A 94 -22.20 71.49 3.79
CA PHE A 94 -22.88 72.35 4.76
C PHE A 94 -22.34 73.78 4.74
N MET A 95 -21.04 73.95 4.45
CA MET A 95 -20.42 75.27 4.27
C MET A 95 -20.81 75.93 2.93
N VAL A 96 -21.05 75.15 1.88
CA VAL A 96 -21.48 75.65 0.55
C VAL A 96 -22.99 75.88 0.45
N ARG A 97 -23.80 75.20 1.28
CA ARG A 97 -25.26 75.37 1.35
C ARG A 97 -25.74 76.42 2.36
N LYS A 98 -24.82 77.13 3.00
CA LYS A 98 -25.11 78.29 3.86
C LYS A 98 -24.71 79.57 3.16
#